data_AF-A0A352MWI1-F1
#
_entry.id   AF-A0A352MWI1-F1
#
_cell.length_a   1.000
_cell.length_b   1.000
_cell.length_c   1.000
_cell.angle_alpha   90.00
_cell.angle_beta   90.00
_cell.angle_gamma   90.00
#
_symmetry.space_group_name_H-M   'P 1'
#
loop_
_entity.id
_entity.type
_entity.pdbx_description
1 polymer ?
#
loop_
_entity_poly.entity_id
_entity_poly.type
_entity_poly.pdbx_seq_one_letter_code
_entity_poly.pdbx_strand_id
1 'polypeptide(L)'
;MKGYDYIKLLGYDEEYAGICIKHSFLNNDIDCISNDRDETDRTNPNFEFVKNYIKDEYTIYEKIINLCDLMCTTKVLTIDKRGMDLLLRHGVYAKTHYHIKETYKLKAYFDDLLGYNLYDLFPEIKDNL
;
A
#
# COMPACT_ATOMS: atom_id res chain seq x y z
N MET A 1 -9.18 -2.14 10.09
CA MET A 1 -9.78 -1.16 11.06
C MET A 1 -9.03 -1.01 12.37
N LYS A 2 -8.60 -2.10 13.02
CA LYS A 2 -8.02 -2.06 14.38
C LYS A 2 -6.90 -1.02 14.62
N GLY A 3 -6.00 -0.83 13.64
CA GLY A 3 -4.93 0.16 13.74
C GLY A 3 -5.44 1.59 13.83
N TYR A 4 -6.44 1.93 13.01
CA TYR A 4 -7.14 3.22 13.04
C TYR A 4 -7.80 3.45 14.39
N ASP A 5 -8.58 2.47 14.88
CA ASP A 5 -9.29 2.59 16.16
C ASP A 5 -8.32 2.78 17.33
N TYR A 6 -7.19 2.06 17.31
CA TYR A 6 -6.19 2.12 18.37
C TYR A 6 -5.51 3.49 18.46
N ILE A 7 -5.09 4.08 17.34
CA ILE A 7 -4.46 5.40 17.36
C ILE A 7 -5.46 6.52 17.62
N LYS A 8 -6.71 6.38 17.18
CA LYS A 8 -7.79 7.28 17.62
C LYS A 8 -8.00 7.23 19.13
N LEU A 9 -7.98 6.04 19.74
CA LEU A 9 -8.08 5.86 21.19
C LEU A 9 -6.92 6.55 21.95
N LEU A 10 -5.73 6.60 21.36
CA LEU A 10 -4.57 7.31 21.91
C LEU A 10 -4.63 8.84 21.73
N GLY A 11 -5.64 9.36 21.02
CA GLY A 11 -5.85 10.80 20.81
C GLY A 11 -5.12 11.39 19.61
N TYR A 12 -4.64 10.57 18.67
CA TYR A 12 -4.03 11.09 17.44
C TYR A 12 -5.06 11.66 16.47
N ASP A 13 -4.64 12.69 15.73
CA ASP A 13 -5.46 13.37 14.75
C ASP A 13 -5.89 12.46 13.59
N GLU A 14 -6.97 12.85 12.94
CA GLU A 14 -7.60 12.08 11.85
C GLU A 14 -6.65 11.82 10.68
N GLU A 15 -5.77 12.77 10.38
CA GLU A 15 -4.77 12.64 9.30
C GLU A 15 -3.82 11.46 9.55
N TYR A 16 -3.31 11.32 10.79
CA TYR A 16 -2.45 10.21 11.16
C TYR A 16 -3.23 8.90 11.29
N ALA A 17 -4.45 8.99 11.83
CA ALA A 17 -5.33 7.84 11.95
C ALA A 17 -5.63 7.22 10.58
N GLY A 18 -5.97 8.08 9.62
CA GLY A 18 -6.36 7.71 8.27
C GLY A 18 -5.27 6.94 7.52
N ILE A 19 -3.98 7.17 7.82
CA ILE A 19 -2.88 6.40 7.22
C ILE A 19 -3.08 4.90 7.46
N CYS A 20 -3.52 4.48 8.65
CA CYS A 20 -3.75 3.06 8.97
C CYS A 20 -4.84 2.40 8.10
N ILE A 21 -5.69 3.18 7.45
CA ILE A 21 -6.65 2.68 6.46
C ILE A 21 -6.03 2.78 5.07
N LYS A 22 -5.62 3.99 4.67
CA LYS A 22 -5.25 4.32 3.30
C LYS A 22 -4.00 3.60 2.78
N HIS A 23 -3.00 3.33 3.63
CA HIS A 23 -1.75 2.68 3.21
C HIS A 23 -1.92 1.25 2.65
N SER A 24 -3.10 0.64 2.81
CA SER A 24 -3.40 -0.69 2.26
C SER A 24 -4.00 -0.66 0.85
N PHE A 25 -4.45 0.50 0.36
CA PHE A 25 -5.20 0.65 -0.89
C PHE A 25 -4.44 1.50 -1.89
N LEU A 26 -3.95 0.88 -2.96
CA LEU A 26 -3.38 1.63 -4.07
C LEU A 26 -4.48 2.38 -4.82
N ASN A 27 -4.13 3.55 -5.35
CA ASN A 27 -5.06 4.40 -6.12
C ASN A 27 -6.34 4.78 -5.37
N ASN A 28 -6.35 4.69 -4.05
CA ASN A 28 -7.56 4.88 -3.24
C ASN A 28 -8.72 3.99 -3.71
N ASP A 29 -8.40 2.80 -4.21
CA ASP A 29 -9.35 1.81 -4.71
C ASP A 29 -9.47 0.65 -3.73
N ILE A 30 -10.69 0.40 -3.24
CA ILE A 30 -10.98 -0.68 -2.28
C ILE A 30 -10.65 -2.07 -2.85
N ASP A 31 -10.61 -2.21 -4.17
CA ASP A 31 -10.26 -3.45 -4.86
C ASP A 31 -8.74 -3.57 -5.12
N CYS A 32 -7.95 -2.52 -4.95
CA CYS A 32 -6.51 -2.54 -5.22
C CYS A 32 -5.67 -2.80 -3.96
N ILE A 33 -5.77 -4.03 -3.45
CA ILE A 33 -5.13 -4.48 -2.20
C ILE A 33 -4.26 -5.73 -2.38
N SER A 34 -3.29 -5.92 -1.50
CA SER A 34 -2.29 -7.00 -1.55
C SER A 34 -2.73 -8.34 -0.94
N ASN A 35 -3.98 -8.46 -0.49
CA ASN A 35 -4.51 -9.62 0.23
C ASN A 35 -6.02 -9.77 -0.01
N ASP A 36 -6.60 -10.88 0.45
CA ASP A 36 -8.04 -11.11 0.47
C ASP A 36 -8.59 -10.83 1.87
N ARG A 37 -8.42 -9.59 2.35
CA ARG A 37 -8.93 -9.23 3.68
C ARG A 37 -10.45 -9.24 3.67
N ASP A 38 -11.03 -9.99 4.62
CA ASP A 38 -12.45 -9.90 5.03
C ASP A 38 -12.91 -8.45 5.25
N GLU A 39 -12.01 -7.55 5.63
CA GLU A 39 -12.26 -6.11 5.87
C GLU A 39 -12.75 -5.35 4.62
N THR A 40 -12.53 -5.91 3.43
CA THR A 40 -12.88 -5.30 2.13
C THR A 40 -13.94 -6.08 1.37
N ASP A 41 -14.42 -7.20 1.94
CA ASP A 41 -15.61 -7.87 1.43
C ASP A 41 -16.82 -6.94 1.58
N ARG A 42 -17.71 -6.98 0.60
CA ARG A 42 -18.98 -6.22 0.60
C ARG A 42 -19.87 -6.60 1.78
N THR A 43 -19.66 -7.79 2.36
CA THR A 43 -20.37 -8.24 3.57
C THR A 43 -19.79 -7.65 4.86
N ASN A 44 -18.61 -7.00 4.80
CA ASN A 44 -17.99 -6.41 5.98
C ASN A 44 -18.75 -5.18 6.47
N PRO A 45 -19.05 -5.06 7.78
CA PRO A 45 -19.70 -3.88 8.34
C PRO A 45 -18.95 -2.55 8.08
N ASN A 46 -17.62 -2.61 7.90
CA ASN A 46 -16.80 -1.43 7.65
C ASN A 46 -16.62 -1.11 6.16
N PHE A 47 -17.19 -1.90 5.24
CA PHE A 47 -16.96 -1.75 3.80
C PHE A 47 -17.29 -0.34 3.31
N GLU A 48 -18.51 0.15 3.60
CA GLU A 48 -18.94 1.48 3.16
C GLU A 48 -18.17 2.60 3.85
N PHE A 49 -17.76 2.42 5.12
CA PHE A 49 -16.89 3.37 5.79
C PHE A 49 -15.55 3.48 5.06
N VAL A 50 -14.84 2.37 4.88
CA VAL A 50 -13.52 2.35 4.23
C VAL A 50 -13.62 2.89 2.81
N LYS A 51 -14.60 2.43 2.02
CA LYS A 51 -14.80 2.85 0.64
C LYS A 51 -15.01 4.36 0.51
N ASN A 52 -15.81 4.96 1.39
CA ASN A 52 -16.02 6.40 1.38
C ASN A 52 -14.82 7.16 1.92
N TYR A 53 -14.13 6.61 2.92
CA TYR A 53 -12.98 7.23 3.57
C TYR A 53 -11.74 7.33 2.66
N ILE A 54 -11.52 6.33 1.81
CA ILE A 54 -10.39 6.35 0.87
C ILE A 54 -10.66 7.21 -0.36
N LYS A 55 -11.92 7.56 -0.66
CA LYS A 55 -12.35 8.15 -1.94
C LYS A 55 -11.71 9.51 -2.29
N ASP A 56 -11.13 10.19 -1.31
CA ASP A 56 -10.51 11.50 -1.49
C ASP A 56 -9.25 11.44 -2.38
N GLU A 57 -8.65 12.60 -2.65
CA GLU A 57 -7.48 12.72 -3.53
C GLU A 57 -6.32 11.82 -3.10
N TYR A 58 -5.74 11.07 -4.04
CA TYR A 58 -4.58 10.23 -3.81
C TYR A 58 -3.29 11.05 -3.90
N THR A 59 -2.96 11.67 -2.76
CA THR A 59 -1.86 12.61 -2.59
C THR A 59 -0.50 11.96 -2.84
N ILE A 60 0.52 12.79 -3.07
CA ILE A 60 1.90 12.30 -3.20
C ILE A 60 2.40 11.62 -1.91
N TYR A 61 1.97 12.07 -0.73
CA TYR A 61 2.35 11.47 0.55
C TYR A 61 1.78 10.06 0.71
N GLU A 62 0.52 9.85 0.33
CA GLU A 62 -0.10 8.52 0.35
C GLU A 62 0.60 7.58 -0.64
N LYS A 63 0.92 8.07 -1.85
CA LYS A 63 1.73 7.32 -2.84
C LYS A 63 3.09 6.91 -2.29
N ILE A 64 3.80 7.81 -1.61
CA ILE A 64 5.09 7.52 -0.97
C ILE A 64 4.90 6.45 0.10
N ILE A 65 3.90 6.59 0.98
CA ILE A 65 3.63 5.62 2.05
C ILE A 65 3.31 4.24 1.48
N ASN A 66 2.46 4.14 0.46
CA ASN A 66 2.16 2.87 -0.19
C ASN A 66 3.40 2.25 -0.84
N LEU A 67 4.20 3.05 -1.54
CA LEU A 67 5.43 2.57 -2.15
C LEU A 67 6.40 2.04 -1.10
N CYS A 68 6.53 2.73 0.04
CA CYS A 68 7.31 2.28 1.18
C CYS A 68 6.79 0.94 1.73
N ASP A 69 5.48 0.74 1.89
CA ASP A 69 4.93 -0.57 2.32
C ASP A 69 5.25 -1.70 1.31
N LEU A 70 5.29 -1.34 0.02
CA LEU A 70 5.61 -2.21 -1.12
C LEU A 70 7.11 -2.37 -1.39
N MET A 71 7.98 -1.73 -0.61
CA MET A 71 9.42 -1.87 -0.74
C MET A 71 10.10 -2.22 0.58
N CYS A 72 9.52 -1.91 1.72
CA CYS A 72 10.19 -1.97 3.00
C CYS A 72 9.63 -3.09 3.88
N THR A 73 10.54 -3.73 4.60
CA THR A 73 10.27 -4.64 5.71
C THR A 73 11.11 -4.16 6.90
N THR A 74 11.98 -5.00 7.45
CA THR A 74 13.13 -4.57 8.26
C THR A 74 14.29 -4.06 7.40
N LYS A 75 14.22 -4.26 6.08
CA LYS A 75 15.16 -3.76 5.07
C LYS A 75 14.42 -3.25 3.83
N VAL A 76 15.10 -2.46 3.00
CA VAL A 76 14.61 -2.01 1.69
C VAL A 76 14.78 -3.14 0.67
N LEU A 77 13.75 -3.38 -0.12
CA LEU A 77 13.64 -4.42 -1.14
C LEU A 77 13.14 -3.80 -2.46
N THR A 78 13.33 -4.53 -3.56
CA THR A 78 12.60 -4.24 -4.80
C THR A 78 11.12 -4.57 -4.63
N ILE A 79 10.28 -3.95 -5.46
CA ILE A 79 8.84 -4.24 -5.50
C ILE A 79 8.59 -5.71 -5.89
N ASP A 80 9.51 -6.33 -6.64
CA ASP A 80 9.44 -7.74 -7.02
C ASP A 80 9.65 -8.65 -5.82
N LYS A 81 10.71 -8.41 -5.03
CA LYS A 81 11.02 -9.23 -3.85
C LYS A 81 9.95 -9.08 -2.78
N ARG A 82 9.50 -7.84 -2.54
CA ARG A 82 8.38 -7.58 -1.63
C ARG A 82 7.07 -8.18 -2.15
N GLY A 83 6.82 -8.09 -3.45
CA GLY A 83 5.68 -8.70 -4.13
C GLY A 83 5.65 -10.21 -3.92
N MET A 84 6.75 -10.91 -4.19
CA MET A 84 6.84 -12.37 -3.97
C MET A 84 6.60 -12.75 -2.51
N ASP A 85 7.12 -11.99 -1.57
CA ASP A 85 6.88 -12.18 -0.14
C ASP A 85 5.39 -11.99 0.23
N LEU A 86 4.70 -10.98 -0.34
CA LEU A 86 3.24 -10.82 -0.18
C LEU A 86 2.48 -12.04 -0.71
N LEU A 87 2.84 -12.52 -1.90
CA LEU A 87 2.19 -13.68 -2.53
C LEU A 87 2.41 -14.96 -1.72
N LEU A 88 3.58 -15.16 -1.12
CA LEU A 88 3.87 -16.32 -0.27
C LEU A 88 3.09 -16.26 1.05
N ARG A 89 2.93 -15.07 1.63
CA ARG A 89 2.23 -14.89 2.92
C ARG A 89 0.72 -14.93 2.79
N HIS A 90 0.20 -14.33 1.73
CA HIS A 90 -1.23 -14.13 1.57
C HIS A 90 -1.84 -15.06 0.53
N GLY A 91 -1.08 -15.56 -0.43
CA GLY A 91 -1.61 -16.32 -1.56
C GLY A 91 -1.93 -15.43 -2.77
N VAL A 92 -2.55 -16.05 -3.78
CA VAL A 92 -2.95 -15.39 -5.03
C VAL A 92 -4.47 -15.41 -5.13
N TYR A 93 -5.06 -14.24 -5.36
CA TYR A 93 -6.51 -14.02 -5.40
C TYR A 93 -6.94 -13.33 -6.69
N ALA A 94 -8.26 -13.22 -6.90
CA ALA A 94 -8.84 -12.63 -8.11
C ALA A 94 -8.30 -11.22 -8.42
N LYS A 95 -8.02 -10.41 -7.39
CA LYS A 95 -7.53 -9.03 -7.53
C LYS A 95 -6.01 -8.91 -7.54
N THR A 96 -5.27 -9.99 -7.30
CA THR A 96 -3.80 -9.96 -7.19
C THR A 96 -3.13 -9.44 -8.46
N HIS A 97 -3.62 -9.83 -9.64
CA HIS A 97 -3.08 -9.32 -10.91
C HIS A 97 -3.20 -7.79 -11.01
N TYR A 98 -4.36 -7.25 -10.61
CA TYR A 98 -4.61 -5.82 -10.62
C TYR A 98 -3.66 -5.08 -9.66
N HIS A 99 -3.54 -5.55 -8.42
CA HIS A 99 -2.62 -4.98 -7.43
C HIS A 99 -1.16 -4.97 -7.90
N ILE A 100 -0.68 -6.05 -8.52
CA ILE A 100 0.68 -6.12 -9.07
C ILE A 100 0.86 -5.06 -10.15
N LYS A 101 -0.08 -4.95 -11.10
CA LYS A 101 -0.03 -3.96 -12.18
C LYS A 101 0.03 -2.53 -11.66
N GLU A 102 -0.78 -2.19 -10.66
CA GLU A 102 -0.79 -0.85 -10.07
C GLU A 102 0.48 -0.58 -9.23
N THR A 103 1.07 -1.60 -8.60
CA THR A 103 2.38 -1.47 -7.94
C THR A 103 3.47 -1.04 -8.93
N TYR A 104 3.54 -1.66 -10.11
CA TYR A 104 4.53 -1.26 -11.14
C TYR A 104 4.30 0.17 -11.64
N LYS A 105 3.03 0.56 -11.84
CA LYS A 105 2.70 1.94 -12.23
C LYS A 105 3.09 2.95 -11.15
N LEU A 106 2.90 2.62 -9.88
CA LEU A 106 3.31 3.48 -8.76
C LEU A 106 4.83 3.69 -8.76
N LYS A 107 5.61 2.62 -8.93
CA LYS A 107 7.08 2.74 -9.05
C LYS A 107 7.48 3.56 -10.28
N ALA A 108 6.87 3.30 -11.44
CA ALA A 108 7.14 4.06 -12.66
C ALA A 108 6.82 5.56 -12.50
N TYR A 109 5.71 5.89 -11.83
CA TYR A 109 5.38 7.28 -11.50
C TYR A 109 6.50 7.99 -10.74
N PHE A 110 7.13 7.30 -9.77
CA PHE A 110 8.26 7.88 -9.03
C PHE A 110 9.56 7.89 -9.83
N ASP A 111 9.81 6.90 -10.69
CA ASP A 111 10.95 6.95 -11.62
C ASP A 111 10.85 8.19 -12.52
N ASP A 112 9.67 8.43 -13.10
CA ASP A 112 9.40 9.57 -13.98
C ASP A 112 9.56 10.90 -13.24
N LEU A 113 9.08 10.97 -11.99
CA LEU A 113 9.22 12.15 -11.14
C LEU A 113 10.68 12.45 -10.77
N LEU A 114 11.49 11.42 -10.57
CA LEU A 114 12.92 11.53 -10.24
C LEU A 114 13.80 11.78 -11.47
N GLY A 115 13.37 11.31 -12.64
CA GLY A 115 14.17 11.30 -13.87
C GLY A 115 15.23 10.20 -13.93
N TYR A 116 15.19 9.24 -13.01
CA TYR A 116 16.08 8.07 -12.94
C TYR A 116 15.40 6.93 -12.15
N ASN A 117 16.05 5.77 -12.08
CA ASN A 117 15.49 4.63 -11.36
C ASN A 117 15.43 4.89 -9.85
N LEU A 118 14.23 4.84 -9.27
CA LEU A 118 13.99 4.99 -7.83
C LEU A 118 14.94 4.17 -6.95
N TYR A 119 15.34 2.97 -7.38
CA TYR A 119 16.24 2.12 -6.61
C TYR A 119 17.65 2.71 -6.43
N ASP A 120 18.06 3.68 -7.26
CA ASP A 120 19.33 4.37 -7.09
C ASP A 120 19.36 5.27 -5.84
N LEU A 121 18.20 5.59 -5.24
CA LEU A 121 18.12 6.23 -3.92
C LEU A 121 18.55 5.32 -2.77
N PHE A 122 18.53 3.99 -2.96
CA PHE A 122 18.72 2.99 -1.91
C PHE A 122 19.86 2.03 -2.29
N PRO A 123 21.13 2.40 -2.05
CA PRO A 123 22.29 1.57 -2.39
C PRO A 123 22.20 0.13 -1.86
N GLU A 124 21.59 -0.07 -0.70
CA GLU A 124 21.38 -1.36 -0.03
C GLU A 124 20.49 -2.34 -0.83
N ILE A 125 19.71 -1.85 -1.81
CA ILE A 125 18.97 -2.73 -2.72
C ILE A 125 19.95 -3.53 -3.59
N LYS A 126 21.13 -3.00 -3.91
CA LYS A 126 22.13 -3.69 -4.75
C LYS A 126 22.70 -4.92 -4.07
N ASP A 127 22.82 -4.90 -2.74
CA ASP A 127 23.22 -6.05 -1.93
C ASP A 127 22.11 -7.10 -1.84
N ASN A 128 20.89 -6.72 -2.20
CA ASN A 128 19.69 -7.55 -2.20
C ASN A 128 19.09 -7.70 -3.61
N LEU A 129 19.89 -7.64 -4.70
CA LEU A 129 19.45 -7.99 -6.06
C LEU A 129 19.51 -9.50 -6.29
#